data_AF-A0A978SYV5-F1
#
_entry.id   AF-A0A978SYV5-F1
#
_cell.length_a   1.000
_cell.length_b   1.000
_cell.length_c   1.000
_cell.angle_alpha   90.00
_cell.angle_beta   90.00
_cell.angle_gamma   90.00
#
_symmetry.space_group_name_H-M   'P 1'
#
loop_
_entity.id
_entity.type
_entity.pdbx_description
1 polymer ?
#
loop_
_entity_poly.entity_id
_entity_poly.type
_entity_poly.pdbx_seq_one_letter_code
_entity_poly.pdbx_strand_id
1 'polypeptide(L)'
;MVKKRIGGRYQLVKKLGQGGFGKTFLARDLHLPGQPPCVVKQLSPKNTDSANLQAAQSLFEREAEVLYRLGKYERIPQLFAHFQEETEFYLVQEFIEGKDLSKELTPGKKVSEEEAIALLENILEVLEIVHENNVIHRDIKPSNLIRRSKDNKIVLIDFGAVKQINTQVIDSQGQTSVTIAIGSPGYMPNEQMVGKPRFSSDIYAVGMVIIQALTGLHPRELSEDIKTGEIIWRDKANVSPKLADVIDKMVRWDFRQRYPSAKEALAAVKNLSVIVSFADVKKTSQNEFHEHSNLGEKTTVLSETVTENFCPDMSIFKKISILQGDITKQQVDAIVNTSDKMLSGTAGVDREIQNAGGLELRKACIRLGGCNIGEAKITKGYNLPAKWVIHTAIPLWFGENSEQDKNLAQCYRSCLNVAAQHPIRTIVFPAIDIEIRGLPIEKSAIIALLEVKDFLEKNNSLIERVIFITVDLKIYNKYCEAREKIQNLCEIEKLGKQNNATENVRRTGKG
;
A
#
# COMPACT_ATOMS: atom_id res chain seq x y z
N MET A 1 -11.72 -28.85 33.73
CA MET A 1 -10.25 -28.56 33.73
C MET A 1 -9.61 -29.42 32.66
N VAL A 2 -8.69 -28.90 31.84
CA VAL A 2 -7.98 -29.70 30.82
C VAL A 2 -6.64 -30.17 31.41
N LYS A 3 -6.64 -31.22 32.22
CA LYS A 3 -5.42 -31.80 32.81
C LYS A 3 -4.61 -32.64 31.79
N LYS A 4 -4.44 -32.16 30.55
CA LYS A 4 -3.55 -32.79 29.55
C LYS A 4 -2.10 -32.42 29.88
N ARG A 5 -1.21 -33.41 29.93
CA ARG A 5 0.25 -33.22 29.92
C ARG A 5 0.73 -33.31 28.47
N ILE A 6 1.66 -32.47 28.07
CA ILE A 6 2.26 -32.45 26.73
C ILE A 6 3.79 -32.47 26.83
N GLY A 7 4.45 -33.06 25.83
CA GLY A 7 5.91 -33.20 25.75
C GLY A 7 6.53 -33.82 27.00
N GLY A 8 5.77 -34.65 27.73
CA GLY A 8 6.18 -35.20 29.03
C GLY A 8 6.47 -34.18 30.14
N ARG A 9 6.32 -32.86 29.93
CA ARG A 9 6.83 -31.82 30.86
C ARG A 9 5.79 -30.79 31.29
N TYR A 10 4.91 -30.36 30.39
CA TYR A 10 4.02 -29.22 30.65
C TYR A 10 2.59 -29.69 30.92
N GLN A 11 1.99 -29.27 32.03
CA GLN A 11 0.58 -29.52 32.32
C GLN A 11 -0.26 -28.31 31.93
N LEU A 12 -1.23 -28.50 31.03
CA LEU A 12 -2.19 -27.46 30.69
C LEU A 12 -3.11 -27.18 31.89
N VAL A 13 -3.39 -25.90 32.15
CA VAL A 13 -4.22 -25.45 33.28
C VAL A 13 -5.49 -24.77 32.79
N LYS A 14 -5.34 -23.73 31.97
CA LYS A 14 -6.44 -22.88 31.50
C LYS A 14 -6.21 -22.46 30.05
N LYS A 15 -7.24 -22.56 29.22
CA LYS A 15 -7.23 -21.98 27.88
C LYS A 15 -7.28 -20.45 27.98
N LEU A 16 -6.30 -19.77 27.38
CA LEU A 16 -6.20 -18.30 27.33
C LEU A 16 -6.83 -17.73 26.06
N GLY A 17 -6.76 -18.46 24.93
CA GLY A 17 -7.31 -18.02 23.66
C GLY A 17 -7.42 -19.12 22.61
N GLN A 18 -8.02 -18.79 21.47
CA GLN A 18 -8.05 -19.61 20.26
C GLN A 18 -8.12 -18.69 19.04
N GLY A 19 -7.29 -18.97 18.03
CA GLY A 19 -7.29 -18.30 16.73
C GLY A 19 -7.61 -19.27 15.60
N GLY A 20 -7.51 -18.80 14.36
CA GLY A 20 -7.76 -19.62 13.16
C GLY A 20 -6.80 -20.83 13.02
N PHE A 21 -5.59 -20.70 13.54
CA PHE A 21 -4.47 -21.64 13.36
C PHE A 21 -4.10 -22.45 14.62
N GLY A 22 -4.67 -22.13 15.80
CA GLY A 22 -4.23 -22.78 17.04
C GLY A 22 -4.96 -22.33 18.31
N LYS A 23 -4.55 -22.89 19.45
CA LYS A 23 -5.07 -22.64 20.80
C LYS A 23 -3.94 -22.21 21.73
N THR A 24 -4.20 -21.24 22.60
CA THR A 24 -3.22 -20.76 23.58
C THR A 24 -3.67 -21.14 24.98
N PHE A 25 -2.75 -21.66 25.79
CA PHE A 25 -3.00 -22.14 27.15
C PHE A 25 -2.00 -21.57 28.15
N LEU A 26 -2.46 -21.30 29.36
CA LEU A 26 -1.64 -21.26 30.56
C LEU A 26 -1.33 -22.69 30.96
N ALA A 27 -0.06 -22.99 31.18
CA ALA A 27 0.45 -24.27 31.61
C ALA A 27 1.40 -24.12 32.81
N ARG A 28 1.80 -25.25 33.38
CA ARG A 28 2.79 -25.36 34.46
C ARG A 28 3.93 -26.27 34.00
N ASP A 29 5.17 -25.84 34.18
CA ASP A 29 6.34 -26.67 33.92
C ASP A 29 6.55 -27.63 35.11
N LEU A 30 6.32 -28.92 34.91
CA LEU A 30 6.42 -29.91 35.99
C LEU A 30 7.85 -30.33 36.32
N HIS A 31 8.85 -29.95 35.50
CA HIS A 31 10.24 -30.34 35.71
C HIS A 31 11.05 -29.29 36.50
N LEU A 32 10.53 -28.06 36.62
CA LEU A 32 11.16 -26.99 37.38
C LEU A 32 10.61 -26.89 38.82
N PRO A 33 11.45 -26.65 39.84
CA PRO A 33 11.00 -26.39 41.21
C PRO A 33 9.96 -25.27 41.28
N GLY A 34 8.94 -25.44 42.13
CA GLY A 34 7.83 -24.48 42.26
C GLY A 34 6.82 -24.47 41.11
N GLN A 35 7.02 -25.29 40.06
CA GLN A 35 6.14 -25.42 38.90
C GLN A 35 5.73 -24.06 38.30
N PRO A 36 6.68 -23.29 37.75
CA PRO A 36 6.43 -21.95 37.24
C PRO A 36 5.37 -21.95 36.11
N PRO A 37 4.58 -20.87 35.99
CA PRO A 37 3.63 -20.73 34.89
C PRO A 37 4.36 -20.49 33.57
N CYS A 38 3.84 -21.06 32.48
CA CYS A 38 4.29 -20.82 31.12
C CYS A 38 3.10 -20.70 30.18
N VAL A 39 3.30 -20.12 29.00
CA VAL A 39 2.30 -20.10 27.93
C VAL A 39 2.66 -21.16 26.90
N VAL A 40 1.68 -21.98 26.54
CA VAL A 40 1.75 -22.96 25.47
C VAL A 40 0.86 -22.49 24.32
N LYS A 41 1.44 -22.28 23.14
CA LYS A 41 0.66 -22.23 21.88
C LYS A 41 0.68 -23.61 21.24
N GLN A 42 -0.50 -24.17 21.01
CA GLN A 42 -0.72 -25.39 20.25
C GLN A 42 -1.17 -24.99 18.84
N LEU A 43 -0.42 -25.39 17.82
CA LEU A 43 -0.78 -25.27 16.41
C LEU A 43 -1.37 -26.59 15.93
N SER A 44 -2.60 -26.53 15.39
CA SER A 44 -3.36 -27.69 14.92
C SER A 44 -3.68 -27.49 13.42
N PRO A 45 -2.87 -28.03 12.48
CA PRO A 45 -3.17 -27.93 11.06
C PRO A 45 -4.51 -28.61 10.75
N LYS A 46 -5.45 -27.86 10.14
CA LYS A 46 -6.80 -28.38 9.84
C LYS A 46 -6.86 -29.31 8.63
N ASN A 47 -5.84 -29.26 7.78
CA ASN A 47 -5.69 -30.11 6.62
C ASN A 47 -4.32 -30.80 6.72
N THR A 48 -4.31 -32.12 6.56
CA THR A 48 -3.13 -32.99 6.68
C THR A 48 -2.43 -33.26 5.34
N ASP A 49 -2.82 -32.58 4.26
CA ASP A 49 -2.05 -32.56 3.02
C ASP A 49 -0.58 -32.20 3.29
N SER A 50 0.34 -32.99 2.74
CA SER A 50 1.78 -32.91 3.06
C SER A 50 2.38 -31.52 2.84
N ALA A 51 1.98 -30.81 1.78
CA ALA A 51 2.41 -29.45 1.50
C ALA A 51 1.92 -28.43 2.54
N ASN A 52 0.67 -28.56 3.01
CA ASN A 52 0.08 -27.69 4.04
C ASN A 52 0.72 -27.94 5.42
N LEU A 53 1.04 -29.20 5.73
CA LEU A 53 1.78 -29.56 6.95
C LEU A 53 3.20 -28.98 6.94
N GLN A 54 3.94 -29.10 5.82
CA GLN A 54 5.28 -28.53 5.68
C GLN A 54 5.28 -27.00 5.80
N ALA A 55 4.30 -26.32 5.19
CA ALA A 55 4.15 -24.87 5.31
C ALA A 55 3.85 -24.43 6.76
N ALA A 56 2.96 -25.15 7.45
CA ALA A 56 2.65 -24.89 8.86
C ALA A 56 3.85 -25.13 9.78
N GLN A 57 4.61 -26.21 9.55
CA GLN A 57 5.84 -26.52 10.28
C GLN A 57 6.90 -25.42 10.09
N SER A 58 7.18 -25.02 8.84
CA SER A 58 8.19 -24.00 8.55
C SER A 58 7.88 -22.65 9.22
N LEU A 59 6.62 -22.24 9.26
CA LEU A 59 6.20 -21.01 9.92
C LEU A 59 6.25 -21.12 11.46
N PHE A 60 5.96 -22.30 12.02
CA PHE A 60 6.12 -22.59 13.44
C PHE A 60 7.59 -22.56 13.88
N GLU A 61 8.48 -23.22 13.13
CA GLU A 61 9.93 -23.20 13.35
C GLU A 61 10.48 -21.77 13.25
N ARG A 62 9.99 -20.97 12.29
CA ARG A 62 10.39 -19.57 12.16
C ARG A 62 9.94 -18.69 13.34
N GLU A 63 8.76 -18.93 13.91
CA GLU A 63 8.33 -18.23 15.13
C GLU A 63 9.20 -18.63 16.32
N ALA A 64 9.55 -19.91 16.46
CA ALA A 64 10.47 -20.40 17.48
C ALA A 64 11.87 -19.78 17.34
N GLU A 65 12.43 -19.69 16.12
CA GLU A 65 13.72 -19.07 15.87
C GLU A 65 13.74 -17.58 16.25
N VAL A 66 12.68 -16.84 15.93
CA VAL A 66 12.52 -15.42 16.31
C VAL A 66 12.46 -15.27 17.83
N LEU A 67 11.63 -16.05 18.53
CA LEU A 67 11.56 -16.00 20.00
C LEU A 67 12.85 -16.47 20.67
N TYR A 68 13.57 -17.44 20.11
CA TYR A 68 14.87 -17.86 20.64
C TYR A 68 15.90 -16.72 20.53
N ARG A 69 15.93 -16.01 19.39
CA ARG A 69 16.86 -14.90 19.14
C ARG A 69 16.53 -13.66 19.98
N LEU A 70 15.24 -13.35 20.14
CA LEU A 70 14.76 -12.11 20.75
C LEU A 70 14.35 -12.24 22.23
N GLY A 71 14.01 -13.44 22.70
CA GLY A 71 13.59 -13.70 24.08
C GLY A 71 14.67 -13.52 25.15
N LYS A 72 15.86 -13.06 24.76
CA LYS A 72 16.91 -12.53 25.65
C LYS A 72 16.67 -11.08 26.07
N TYR A 73 15.79 -10.35 25.39
CA TYR A 73 15.48 -8.95 25.66
C TYR A 73 14.27 -8.83 26.60
N GLU A 74 14.37 -7.97 27.62
CA GLU A 74 13.46 -7.93 28.79
C GLU A 74 11.96 -7.70 28.49
N ARG A 75 11.62 -7.23 27.28
CA ARG A 75 10.25 -6.92 26.83
C ARG A 75 9.73 -7.90 25.77
N ILE A 76 10.40 -9.04 25.57
CA ILE A 76 10.01 -10.10 24.63
C ILE A 76 10.04 -11.44 25.37
N PRO A 77 8.96 -12.25 25.37
CA PRO A 77 8.91 -13.50 26.13
C PRO A 77 10.03 -14.47 25.76
N GLN A 78 10.69 -15.05 26.76
CA GLN A 78 11.68 -16.10 26.53
C GLN A 78 11.03 -17.38 25.96
N LEU A 79 11.65 -18.00 24.95
CA LEU A 79 11.31 -19.35 24.51
C LEU A 79 11.88 -20.38 25.51
N PHE A 80 11.02 -21.27 26.04
CA PHE A 80 11.43 -22.37 26.92
C PHE A 80 11.57 -23.70 26.18
N ALA A 81 10.70 -23.96 25.20
CA ALA A 81 10.78 -25.14 24.34
C ALA A 81 9.96 -24.93 23.05
N HIS A 82 10.32 -25.66 22.01
CA HIS A 82 9.43 -25.94 20.88
C HIS A 82 9.53 -27.45 20.58
N PHE A 83 8.41 -28.10 20.29
CA PHE A 83 8.39 -29.53 19.96
C PHE A 83 7.12 -29.90 19.17
N GLN A 84 7.16 -31.07 18.54
CA GLN A 84 5.99 -31.70 17.92
C GLN A 84 5.59 -32.93 18.73
N GLU A 85 4.29 -33.17 18.88
CA GLU A 85 3.71 -34.38 19.48
C GLU A 85 2.52 -34.78 18.60
N GLU A 86 2.55 -35.98 18.02
CA GLU A 86 1.63 -36.42 16.95
C GLU A 86 1.68 -35.46 15.73
N THR A 87 0.54 -34.93 15.29
CA THR A 87 0.41 -33.94 14.19
C THR A 87 0.39 -32.49 14.69
N GLU A 88 0.67 -32.26 15.97
CA GLU A 88 0.46 -30.99 16.66
C GLU A 88 1.80 -30.36 17.06
N PHE A 89 1.94 -29.05 16.85
CA PHE A 89 3.16 -28.30 17.18
C PHE A 89 2.95 -27.44 18.42
N TYR A 90 3.92 -27.42 19.34
CA TYR A 90 3.80 -26.80 20.66
C TYR A 90 4.94 -25.83 20.93
N LEU A 91 4.62 -24.54 20.99
CA LEU A 91 5.54 -23.46 21.34
C LEU A 91 5.35 -23.13 22.82
N VAL A 92 6.39 -23.27 23.63
CA VAL A 92 6.35 -23.00 25.07
C VAL A 92 7.24 -21.80 25.39
N GLN A 93 6.64 -20.78 25.98
CA GLN A 93 7.27 -19.50 26.26
C GLN A 93 6.95 -19.00 27.68
N GLU A 94 7.67 -17.98 28.12
CA GLU A 94 7.43 -17.26 29.37
C GLU A 94 5.96 -16.81 29.52
N PHE A 95 5.42 -16.96 30.73
CA PHE A 95 4.14 -16.36 31.10
C PHE A 95 4.36 -14.94 31.64
N ILE A 96 3.84 -13.95 30.92
CA ILE A 96 3.91 -12.56 31.30
C ILE A 96 2.72 -12.23 32.21
N GLU A 97 2.98 -12.00 33.49
CA GLU A 97 1.97 -11.53 34.43
C GLU A 97 1.64 -10.06 34.15
N GLY A 98 0.40 -9.79 33.73
CA GLY A 98 -0.03 -8.48 33.26
C GLY A 98 -1.43 -8.48 32.66
N LYS A 99 -1.80 -7.34 32.07
CA LYS A 99 -3.03 -7.18 31.28
C LYS A 99 -2.65 -6.84 29.85
N ASP A 100 -3.28 -7.47 28.87
CA ASP A 100 -3.18 -7.02 27.48
C ASP A 100 -3.97 -5.72 27.29
N LEU A 101 -3.48 -4.84 26.40
CA LEU A 101 -4.07 -3.53 26.17
C LEU A 101 -5.51 -3.62 25.63
N SER A 102 -5.97 -4.75 25.07
CA SER A 102 -7.38 -4.88 24.66
C SER A 102 -8.36 -4.83 25.85
N LYS A 103 -7.88 -5.09 27.06
CA LYS A 103 -8.61 -4.93 28.33
C LYS A 103 -8.44 -3.54 28.95
N GLU A 104 -7.49 -2.73 28.47
CA GLU A 104 -7.25 -1.35 28.94
C GLU A 104 -7.91 -0.31 28.04
N LEU A 105 -7.97 -0.57 26.73
CA LEU A 105 -8.50 0.27 25.65
C LEU A 105 -9.93 -0.18 25.27
N THR A 106 -10.82 -0.20 26.26
CA THR A 106 -12.24 -0.54 26.08
C THR A 106 -12.99 0.56 25.30
N PRO A 107 -13.98 0.22 24.46
CA PRO A 107 -14.74 1.22 23.69
C PRO A 107 -15.29 2.37 24.55
N GLY A 108 -15.21 3.59 24.02
CA GLY A 108 -15.63 4.83 24.68
C GLY A 108 -14.65 5.38 25.72
N LYS A 109 -13.69 4.60 26.21
CA LYS A 109 -12.63 5.10 27.11
C LYS A 109 -11.53 5.79 26.30
N LYS A 110 -11.24 7.04 26.64
CA LYS A 110 -10.12 7.81 26.08
C LYS A 110 -8.99 7.91 27.12
N VAL A 111 -7.75 8.05 26.64
CA VAL A 111 -6.57 8.37 27.45
C VAL A 111 -6.14 9.83 27.22
N SER A 112 -5.35 10.40 28.14
CA SER A 112 -4.78 11.75 27.97
C SER A 112 -3.66 11.78 26.91
N GLU A 113 -3.22 12.98 26.52
CA GLU A 113 -2.05 13.16 25.65
C GLU A 113 -0.78 12.57 26.28
N GLU A 114 -0.58 12.80 27.58
CA GLU A 114 0.56 12.29 28.34
C GLU A 114 0.54 10.76 28.43
N GLU A 115 -0.63 10.17 28.70
CA GLU A 115 -0.82 8.72 28.70
C GLU A 115 -0.58 8.09 27.31
N ALA A 116 -1.03 8.77 26.24
CA ALA A 116 -0.82 8.34 24.87
C ALA A 116 0.67 8.40 24.46
N ILE A 117 1.38 9.47 24.82
CA ILE A 117 2.83 9.61 24.59
C ILE A 117 3.59 8.52 25.34
N ALA A 118 3.31 8.33 26.64
CA ALA A 118 3.98 7.31 27.44
C ALA A 118 3.71 5.88 26.91
N LEU A 119 2.50 5.60 26.44
CA LEU A 119 2.15 4.33 25.79
C LEU A 119 2.90 4.15 24.46
N LEU A 120 2.94 5.20 23.63
CA LEU A 120 3.61 5.21 22.34
C LEU A 120 5.12 4.98 22.47
N GLU A 121 5.78 5.67 23.41
CA GLU A 121 7.20 5.44 23.74
C GLU A 121 7.43 3.99 24.19
N ASN A 122 6.60 3.47 25.10
CA ASN A 122 6.75 2.10 25.62
C ASN A 122 6.64 1.02 24.55
N ILE A 123 5.74 1.19 23.57
CA ILE A 123 5.57 0.26 22.44
C ILE A 123 6.73 0.39 21.45
N LEU A 124 7.12 1.62 21.12
CA LEU A 124 8.20 1.86 20.15
C LEU A 124 9.57 1.41 20.67
N GLU A 125 9.84 1.51 21.97
CA GLU A 125 11.09 1.00 22.59
C GLU A 125 11.26 -0.53 22.46
N VAL A 126 10.19 -1.31 22.60
CA VAL A 126 10.28 -2.76 22.35
C VAL A 126 10.34 -3.06 20.85
N LEU A 127 9.65 -2.29 20.02
CA LEU A 127 9.65 -2.48 18.57
C LEU A 127 10.97 -2.08 17.90
N GLU A 128 11.72 -1.12 18.46
CA GLU A 128 13.07 -0.76 18.04
C GLU A 128 14.00 -1.98 18.10
N ILE A 129 14.01 -2.71 19.22
CA ILE A 129 14.80 -3.94 19.40
C ILE A 129 14.43 -5.00 18.34
N VAL A 130 13.15 -5.13 18.00
CA VAL A 130 12.66 -6.07 16.97
C VAL A 130 13.17 -5.67 15.58
N HIS A 131 13.05 -4.38 15.23
CA HIS A 131 13.49 -3.85 13.94
C HIS A 131 15.02 -3.88 13.78
N GLU A 132 15.80 -3.55 14.82
CA GLU A 132 17.27 -3.65 14.81
C GLU A 132 17.78 -5.09 14.59
N ASN A 133 17.00 -6.09 15.01
CA ASN A 133 17.28 -7.51 14.74
C ASN A 133 16.73 -8.00 13.38
N ASN A 134 16.30 -7.09 12.50
CA ASN A 134 15.74 -7.36 11.17
C ASN A 134 14.47 -8.25 11.18
N VAL A 135 13.64 -8.11 12.21
CA VAL A 135 12.34 -8.79 12.32
C VAL A 135 11.22 -7.78 12.09
N ILE A 136 10.14 -8.21 11.44
CA ILE A 136 8.88 -7.46 11.32
C ILE A 136 7.83 -8.29 12.06
N HIS A 137 7.09 -7.70 12.99
CA HIS A 137 6.12 -8.39 13.84
C HIS A 137 4.83 -8.75 13.09
N ARG A 138 4.34 -7.85 12.22
CA ARG A 138 3.19 -8.05 11.31
C ARG A 138 1.81 -8.22 11.97
N ASP A 139 1.70 -8.09 13.29
CA ASP A 139 0.42 -8.23 14.01
C ASP A 139 0.42 -7.44 15.33
N ILE A 140 0.92 -6.21 15.28
CA ILE A 140 0.80 -5.26 16.39
C ILE A 140 -0.68 -4.89 16.55
N LYS A 141 -1.20 -5.06 17.77
CA LYS A 141 -2.59 -4.75 18.17
C LYS A 141 -2.70 -4.80 19.70
N PRO A 142 -3.78 -4.31 20.32
CA PRO A 142 -3.89 -4.25 21.77
C PRO A 142 -3.85 -5.63 22.47
N SER A 143 -4.32 -6.71 21.83
CA SER A 143 -4.27 -8.06 22.42
C SER A 143 -2.87 -8.67 22.44
N ASN A 144 -1.92 -8.11 21.68
CA ASN A 144 -0.55 -8.61 21.52
C ASN A 144 0.48 -7.75 22.27
N LEU A 145 0.00 -6.79 23.06
CA LEU A 145 0.79 -5.88 23.88
C LEU A 145 0.34 -6.07 25.33
N ILE A 146 1.19 -6.67 26.17
CA ILE A 146 0.89 -6.89 27.60
C ILE A 146 1.57 -5.83 28.44
N ARG A 147 0.81 -5.04 29.20
CA ARG A 147 1.33 -4.25 30.30
C ARG A 147 1.65 -5.17 31.47
N ARG A 148 2.94 -5.32 31.77
CA ARG A 148 3.45 -6.24 32.79
C ARG A 148 3.27 -5.66 34.19
N SER A 149 2.71 -6.43 35.12
CA SER A 149 2.31 -5.95 36.46
C SER A 149 3.48 -5.45 37.32
N LYS A 150 4.69 -6.01 37.16
CA LYS A 150 5.83 -5.71 38.04
C LYS A 150 6.43 -4.31 37.85
N ASP A 151 6.30 -3.74 36.66
CA ASP A 151 6.97 -2.49 36.26
C ASP A 151 6.22 -1.64 35.22
N ASN A 152 4.97 -1.99 34.89
CA ASN A 152 4.10 -1.31 33.93
C ASN A 152 4.63 -1.16 32.49
N LYS A 153 5.79 -1.78 32.17
CA LYS A 153 6.34 -1.81 30.81
C LYS A 153 5.46 -2.64 29.89
N ILE A 154 5.45 -2.27 28.61
CA ILE A 154 4.82 -3.07 27.56
C ILE A 154 5.77 -4.21 27.14
N VAL A 155 5.22 -5.43 27.13
CA VAL A 155 5.84 -6.65 26.62
C VAL A 155 5.14 -7.04 25.33
N LEU A 156 5.92 -7.23 24.27
CA LEU A 156 5.42 -7.57 22.94
C LEU A 156 5.34 -9.09 22.77
N ILE A 157 4.16 -9.59 22.41
CA ILE A 157 3.89 -11.03 22.27
C ILE A 157 3.35 -11.37 20.88
N ASP A 158 3.46 -12.64 20.48
CA ASP A 158 2.81 -13.19 19.27
C ASP A 158 3.40 -12.73 17.93
N PHE A 159 4.71 -12.96 17.75
CA PHE A 159 5.50 -12.82 16.51
C PHE A 159 5.07 -13.75 15.35
N GLY A 160 3.82 -14.22 15.35
CA GLY A 160 3.34 -15.31 14.51
C GLY A 160 3.15 -14.93 13.05
N ALA A 161 4.19 -15.19 12.24
CA ALA A 161 4.11 -15.21 10.78
C ALA A 161 3.13 -16.28 10.23
N VAL A 162 2.72 -17.24 11.08
CA VAL A 162 1.83 -18.38 10.76
C VAL A 162 0.46 -17.95 10.20
N LYS A 163 0.04 -16.69 10.37
CA LYS A 163 -1.25 -16.17 9.87
C LYS A 163 -1.31 -16.02 8.33
N GLN A 164 -0.23 -16.34 7.62
CA GLN A 164 -0.06 -16.13 6.17
C GLN A 164 -0.35 -17.35 5.28
N ILE A 165 -0.72 -18.52 5.82
CA ILE A 165 -0.89 -19.77 5.02
C ILE A 165 -2.05 -19.71 4.01
N ASN A 166 -2.88 -18.67 4.06
CA ASN A 166 -3.97 -18.47 3.09
C ASN A 166 -3.52 -18.00 1.69
N THR A 167 -2.23 -17.69 1.47
CA THR A 167 -1.69 -17.48 0.12
C THR A 167 -1.25 -18.80 -0.52
N GLN A 168 -2.02 -19.25 -1.51
CA GLN A 168 -1.80 -20.41 -2.40
C GLN A 168 -2.16 -21.80 -1.81
N VAL A 169 -3.47 -22.05 -1.65
CA VAL A 169 -3.96 -23.43 -1.86
C VAL A 169 -4.22 -23.58 -3.37
N ILE A 170 -3.33 -24.31 -4.04
CA ILE A 170 -3.57 -24.79 -5.41
C ILE A 170 -4.54 -25.95 -5.29
N ASP A 171 -5.73 -25.85 -5.91
CA ASP A 171 -6.66 -26.97 -5.95
C ASP A 171 -6.17 -28.09 -6.88
N SER A 172 -6.85 -29.24 -6.86
CA SER A 172 -6.52 -30.38 -7.74
C SER A 172 -6.79 -30.12 -9.24
N GLN A 173 -7.19 -28.90 -9.62
CA GLN A 173 -7.33 -28.43 -11.00
C GLN A 173 -6.31 -27.33 -11.38
N GLY A 174 -5.38 -26.99 -10.48
CA GLY A 174 -4.34 -26.00 -10.73
C GLY A 174 -4.76 -24.54 -10.48
N GLN A 175 -5.95 -24.30 -9.92
CA GLN A 175 -6.41 -22.94 -9.59
C GLN A 175 -5.83 -22.51 -8.25
N THR A 176 -5.17 -21.34 -8.23
CA THR A 176 -4.72 -20.71 -6.98
C THR A 176 -5.90 -20.07 -6.26
N SER A 177 -6.49 -20.81 -5.32
CA SER A 177 -7.44 -20.22 -4.39
C SER A 177 -6.70 -19.28 -3.44
N VAL A 178 -6.81 -17.98 -3.70
CA VAL A 178 -6.30 -16.91 -2.82
C VAL A 178 -7.30 -16.73 -1.70
N THR A 179 -7.16 -17.53 -0.64
CA THR A 179 -7.89 -17.26 0.60
C THR A 179 -7.45 -15.93 1.19
N ILE A 180 -8.41 -15.18 1.72
CA ILE A 180 -8.20 -13.82 2.25
C ILE A 180 -7.15 -13.87 3.38
N ALA A 181 -6.16 -12.97 3.33
CA ALA A 181 -5.17 -12.82 4.39
C ALA A 181 -5.88 -12.51 5.72
N ILE A 182 -5.74 -13.40 6.71
CA ILE A 182 -6.42 -13.27 8.01
C ILE A 182 -5.62 -12.28 8.87
N GLY A 183 -5.74 -10.99 8.54
CA GLY A 183 -5.21 -9.88 9.32
C GLY A 183 -6.08 -9.51 10.50
N SER A 184 -5.49 -8.81 11.47
CA SER A 184 -6.22 -8.15 12.56
C SER A 184 -6.92 -6.91 12.02
N PRO A 185 -8.26 -6.91 11.88
CA PRO A 185 -8.93 -5.92 11.05
C PRO A 185 -8.86 -4.50 11.65
N GLY A 186 -8.39 -3.55 10.85
CA GLY A 186 -8.21 -2.14 11.25
C GLY A 186 -6.82 -1.78 11.79
N TYR A 187 -5.92 -2.74 12.00
CA TYR A 187 -4.51 -2.47 12.37
C TYR A 187 -3.53 -2.84 11.24
N MET A 188 -3.96 -3.65 10.26
CA MET A 188 -3.14 -4.10 9.15
C MET A 188 -3.15 -3.08 7.99
N PRO A 189 -1.98 -2.55 7.58
CA PRO A 189 -1.89 -1.65 6.43
C PRO A 189 -1.92 -2.38 5.08
N ASN A 190 -2.19 -1.62 4.01
CA ASN A 190 -2.34 -2.11 2.65
C ASN A 190 -1.12 -2.90 2.12
N GLU A 191 0.12 -2.46 2.36
CA GLU A 191 1.30 -3.21 1.90
C GLU A 191 1.44 -4.59 2.57
N GLN A 192 0.94 -4.72 3.80
CA GLN A 192 0.89 -5.98 4.52
C GLN A 192 -0.26 -6.88 4.03
N MET A 193 -1.42 -6.32 3.66
CA MET A 193 -2.53 -7.07 3.06
C MET A 193 -2.12 -7.77 1.75
N VAL A 194 -1.25 -7.15 0.96
CA VAL A 194 -0.69 -7.74 -0.28
C VAL A 194 0.57 -8.59 -0.06
N GLY A 195 0.86 -8.96 1.19
CA GLY A 195 1.97 -9.86 1.53
C GLY A 195 3.37 -9.24 1.48
N LYS A 196 3.49 -7.91 1.48
CA LYS A 196 4.77 -7.17 1.44
C LYS A 196 4.97 -6.28 2.68
N PRO A 197 4.94 -6.84 3.90
CA PRO A 197 5.15 -6.06 5.13
C PRO A 197 6.56 -5.45 5.18
N ARG A 198 6.68 -4.34 5.89
CA ARG A 198 7.90 -3.57 6.13
C ARG A 198 7.95 -3.17 7.62
N PHE A 199 9.07 -2.64 8.10
CA PHE A 199 9.11 -2.04 9.45
C PHE A 199 8.04 -0.94 9.60
N SER A 200 7.84 -0.11 8.56
CA SER A 200 6.77 0.90 8.53
C SER A 200 5.34 0.33 8.49
N SER A 201 5.16 -0.98 8.34
CA SER A 201 3.87 -1.66 8.55
C SER A 201 3.53 -1.79 10.03
N ASP A 202 4.51 -2.15 10.86
CA ASP A 202 4.34 -2.20 12.31
C ASP A 202 4.15 -0.77 12.88
N ILE A 203 4.83 0.24 12.31
CA ILE A 203 4.64 1.66 12.69
C ILE A 203 3.20 2.13 12.47
N TYR A 204 2.58 1.79 11.33
CA TYR A 204 1.18 2.06 11.09
C TYR A 204 0.29 1.42 12.16
N ALA A 205 0.53 0.13 12.45
CA ALA A 205 -0.25 -0.60 13.42
C ALA A 205 -0.10 -0.04 14.86
N VAL A 206 1.09 0.43 15.26
CA VAL A 206 1.28 1.19 16.52
C VAL A 206 0.47 2.49 16.48
N GLY A 207 0.52 3.25 15.37
CA GLY A 207 -0.27 4.48 15.21
C GLY A 207 -1.77 4.23 15.40
N MET A 208 -2.32 3.16 14.82
CA MET A 208 -3.73 2.79 14.99
C MET A 208 -4.09 2.41 16.44
N VAL A 209 -3.17 1.79 17.19
CA VAL A 209 -3.35 1.53 18.64
C VAL A 209 -3.44 2.84 19.44
N ILE A 210 -2.62 3.85 19.10
CA ILE A 210 -2.67 5.15 19.78
C ILE A 210 -3.91 5.95 19.38
N ILE A 211 -4.32 5.92 18.11
CA ILE A 211 -5.58 6.56 17.66
C ILE A 211 -6.77 5.92 18.39
N GLN A 212 -6.83 4.60 18.53
CA GLN A 212 -7.84 3.93 19.34
C GLN A 212 -7.83 4.44 20.79
N ALA A 213 -6.66 4.55 21.43
CA ALA A 213 -6.54 5.01 22.80
C ALA A 213 -7.02 6.47 22.99
N LEU A 214 -6.68 7.37 22.06
CA LEU A 214 -7.04 8.78 22.09
C LEU A 214 -8.51 9.05 21.75
N THR A 215 -9.08 8.28 20.83
CA THR A 215 -10.46 8.48 20.35
C THR A 215 -11.49 7.65 21.13
N GLY A 216 -11.07 6.54 21.75
CA GLY A 216 -11.95 5.53 22.33
C GLY A 216 -12.72 4.69 21.31
N LEU A 217 -12.44 4.85 20.01
CA LEU A 217 -13.10 4.14 18.91
C LEU A 217 -12.26 2.96 18.44
N HIS A 218 -12.88 1.82 18.12
CA HIS A 218 -12.15 0.74 17.46
C HIS A 218 -11.70 1.20 16.06
N PRO A 219 -10.52 0.81 15.55
CA PRO A 219 -10.04 1.26 14.23
C PRO A 219 -10.95 0.98 13.01
N ARG A 220 -12.00 0.16 13.17
CA ARG A 220 -13.05 -0.09 12.16
C ARG A 220 -14.18 0.95 12.15
N GLU A 221 -14.28 1.75 13.20
CA GLU A 221 -15.27 2.81 13.39
C GLU A 221 -14.72 4.19 12.98
N LEU A 222 -13.40 4.28 12.77
CA LEU A 222 -12.74 5.45 12.21
C LEU A 222 -13.13 5.62 10.74
N SER A 223 -13.31 6.88 10.33
CA SER A 223 -13.56 7.21 8.93
C SER A 223 -12.25 7.44 8.18
N GLU A 224 -12.24 7.19 6.88
CA GLU A 224 -11.12 7.50 5.98
C GLU A 224 -11.48 8.69 5.08
N ASP A 225 -10.51 9.53 4.77
CA ASP A 225 -10.67 10.54 3.71
C ASP A 225 -10.80 9.84 2.35
N ILE A 226 -11.92 10.09 1.68
CA ILE A 226 -12.33 9.39 0.46
C ILE A 226 -11.35 9.61 -0.71
N LYS A 227 -10.56 10.70 -0.68
CA LYS A 227 -9.55 11.02 -1.70
C LYS A 227 -8.21 10.40 -1.34
N THR A 228 -7.70 10.67 -0.14
CA THR A 228 -6.32 10.32 0.25
C THR A 228 -6.21 8.91 0.84
N GLY A 229 -7.27 8.39 1.46
CA GLY A 229 -7.25 7.14 2.22
C GLY A 229 -6.59 7.29 3.60
N GLU A 230 -6.40 8.51 4.07
CA GLU A 230 -5.86 8.82 5.39
C GLU A 230 -6.95 8.72 6.46
N ILE A 231 -6.58 8.27 7.66
CA ILE A 231 -7.52 8.11 8.77
C ILE A 231 -7.96 9.49 9.29
N ILE A 232 -9.27 9.74 9.33
CA ILE A 232 -9.86 10.91 9.95
C ILE A 232 -10.12 10.61 11.43
N TRP A 233 -9.27 11.14 12.30
CA TRP A 233 -9.35 10.93 13.76
C TRP A 233 -9.14 12.19 14.61
N ARG A 234 -8.48 13.23 14.08
CA ARG A 234 -8.12 14.43 14.86
C ARG A 234 -9.32 15.14 15.47
N ASP A 235 -10.50 15.08 14.84
CA ASP A 235 -11.76 15.64 15.36
C ASP A 235 -12.40 14.82 16.50
N LYS A 236 -11.89 13.60 16.76
CA LYS A 236 -12.37 12.70 17.83
C LYS A 236 -11.44 12.67 19.05
N ALA A 237 -10.27 13.32 19.00
CA ALA A 237 -9.27 13.35 20.05
C ALA A 237 -8.95 14.79 20.47
N ASN A 238 -8.56 15.00 21.73
CA ASN A 238 -8.09 16.29 22.23
C ASN A 238 -6.58 16.19 22.50
N VAL A 239 -5.77 16.58 21.51
CA VAL A 239 -4.31 16.50 21.54
C VAL A 239 -3.66 17.70 20.85
N SER A 240 -2.39 17.95 21.18
CA SER A 240 -1.58 18.97 20.54
C SER A 240 -1.39 18.70 19.04
N PRO A 241 -1.28 19.74 18.20
CA PRO A 241 -0.97 19.57 16.78
C PRO A 241 0.29 18.74 16.53
N LYS A 242 1.31 18.87 17.40
CA LYS A 242 2.59 18.17 17.27
C LYS A 242 2.45 16.66 17.47
N LEU A 243 1.72 16.21 18.50
CA LEU A 243 1.45 14.79 18.67
C LEU A 243 0.59 14.26 17.50
N ALA A 244 -0.41 15.03 17.08
CA ALA A 244 -1.24 14.65 15.94
C ALA A 244 -0.45 14.55 14.63
N ASP A 245 0.54 15.41 14.38
CA ASP A 245 1.42 15.35 13.21
C ASP A 245 2.33 14.11 13.23
N VAL A 246 2.84 13.72 14.41
CA VAL A 246 3.61 12.48 14.58
C VAL A 246 2.73 11.26 14.32
N ILE A 247 1.53 11.19 14.90
CA ILE A 247 0.60 10.08 14.71
C ILE A 247 0.12 9.98 13.25
N ASP A 248 -0.26 11.10 12.63
CA ASP A 248 -0.61 11.13 11.20
C ASP A 248 0.54 10.62 10.34
N LYS A 249 1.78 11.00 10.65
CA LYS A 249 2.95 10.46 9.96
C LYS A 249 3.10 8.96 10.16
N MET A 250 2.82 8.42 11.35
CA MET A 250 2.84 6.97 11.58
C MET A 250 1.78 6.23 10.76
N VAL A 251 0.58 6.79 10.59
CA VAL A 251 -0.55 6.12 9.91
C VAL A 251 -0.73 6.46 8.44
N ARG A 252 0.23 7.17 7.80
CA ARG A 252 0.13 7.56 6.38
C ARG A 252 -0.25 6.40 5.47
N TRP A 253 -1.20 6.60 4.58
CA TRP A 253 -1.63 5.57 3.63
C TRP A 253 -0.45 5.05 2.79
N ASP A 254 0.42 5.93 2.30
CA ASP A 254 1.67 5.54 1.64
C ASP A 254 2.76 5.22 2.69
N PHE A 255 3.17 3.96 2.75
CA PHE A 255 4.22 3.46 3.66
C PHE A 255 5.58 4.17 3.52
N ARG A 256 5.82 4.89 2.41
CA ARG A 256 7.04 5.67 2.15
C ARG A 256 7.02 7.04 2.84
N GLN A 257 5.84 7.54 3.19
CA GLN A 257 5.66 8.81 3.91
C GLN A 257 5.70 8.62 5.43
N ARG A 258 5.58 7.36 5.90
CA ARG A 258 5.73 6.97 7.31
C ARG A 258 7.18 7.08 7.79
N TYR A 259 7.39 6.93 9.10
CA TYR A 259 8.73 6.68 9.64
C TYR A 259 9.26 5.32 9.11
N PRO A 260 10.53 5.26 8.65
CA PRO A 260 11.05 4.06 8.01
C PRO A 260 11.25 2.89 8.98
N SER A 261 11.53 3.14 10.27
CA SER A 261 11.55 2.14 11.34
C SER A 261 11.00 2.70 12.67
N ALA A 262 11.12 1.90 13.73
CA ALA A 262 10.67 2.28 15.08
C ALA A 262 11.62 3.27 15.74
N LYS A 263 12.89 3.27 15.34
CA LYS A 263 13.93 4.19 15.81
C LYS A 263 13.62 5.64 15.46
N GLU A 264 13.26 5.91 14.20
CA GLU A 264 12.91 7.26 13.76
C GLU A 264 11.56 7.72 14.31
N ALA A 265 10.61 6.81 14.48
CA ALA A 265 9.34 7.10 15.16
C ALA A 265 9.58 7.46 16.64
N LEU A 266 10.38 6.66 17.36
CA LEU A 266 10.70 6.89 18.77
C LEU A 266 11.47 8.20 18.98
N ALA A 267 12.41 8.52 18.10
CA ALA A 267 13.11 9.80 18.11
C ALA A 267 12.16 10.99 17.93
N ALA A 268 11.18 10.88 17.02
CA ALA A 268 10.16 11.92 16.85
C ALA A 268 9.26 12.11 18.08
N VAL A 269 8.89 11.02 18.75
CA VAL A 269 8.08 11.06 19.98
C VAL A 269 8.87 11.63 21.16
N LYS A 270 10.13 11.22 21.35
CA LYS A 270 11.02 11.79 22.39
C LYS A 270 11.30 13.28 22.20
N ASN A 271 11.21 13.80 20.98
CA ASN A 271 11.28 15.24 20.72
C ASN A 271 10.01 16.01 21.18
N LEU A 272 8.86 15.34 21.35
CA LEU A 272 7.66 15.97 21.91
C LEU A 272 7.85 16.28 23.41
N SER A 273 8.28 15.28 24.18
CA SER A 273 8.48 15.37 25.63
C SER A 273 9.56 16.38 26.02
N VAL A 274 10.61 16.55 25.20
CA VAL A 274 11.60 17.63 25.37
C VAL A 274 10.98 19.03 25.21
N ILE A 275 10.05 19.24 24.27
CA ILE A 275 9.52 20.59 24.01
C ILE A 275 8.47 21.02 25.05
N VAL A 276 7.75 20.08 25.67
CA VAL A 276 6.82 20.39 26.77
C VAL A 276 7.57 21.07 27.93
N SER A 277 8.72 20.55 28.34
CA SER A 277 9.51 21.15 29.43
C SER A 277 10.06 22.54 29.11
N PHE A 278 10.35 22.85 27.84
CA PHE A 278 10.75 24.20 27.41
C PHE A 278 9.58 25.18 27.27
N ALA A 279 8.35 24.69 27.05
CA ALA A 279 7.16 25.55 26.91
C ALA A 279 6.72 26.15 28.25
N ASP A 280 6.81 25.39 29.34
CA ASP A 280 6.49 25.87 30.68
C ASP A 280 7.48 26.94 31.19
N VAL A 281 8.71 26.94 30.70
CA VAL A 281 9.73 27.98 31.01
C VAL A 281 9.45 29.30 30.27
N LYS A 282 8.74 29.28 29.14
CA LYS A 282 8.53 30.46 28.27
C LYS A 282 7.26 31.27 28.53
N LYS A 283 6.41 30.88 29.50
CA LYS A 283 5.20 31.65 29.86
C LYS A 283 5.46 32.97 30.60
N THR A 284 6.72 33.29 30.91
CA THR A 284 7.08 34.44 31.78
C THR A 284 7.60 35.68 31.04
N SER A 285 7.75 35.66 29.71
CA SER A 285 8.32 36.83 28.99
C SER A 285 8.03 36.85 27.48
N GLN A 286 6.87 37.38 27.10
CA GLN A 286 6.68 38.07 25.82
C GLN A 286 5.70 39.25 25.99
N ASN A 287 6.21 40.46 25.75
CA ASN A 287 5.42 41.66 25.49
C ASN A 287 6.26 42.56 24.56
N GLU A 288 5.61 43.29 23.64
CA GLU A 288 6.21 44.24 22.66
C GLU A 288 7.03 43.54 21.52
N PHE A 289 7.07 43.97 20.24
CA PHE A 289 6.80 45.27 19.59
C PHE A 289 6.18 45.17 18.16
N HIS A 290 5.75 46.34 17.63
CA HIS A 290 5.27 46.67 16.27
C HIS A 290 6.38 47.40 15.44
N GLU A 291 6.38 47.62 14.10
CA GLU A 291 5.55 47.16 12.94
C GLU A 291 6.26 47.38 11.57
N HIS A 292 5.53 47.21 10.45
CA HIS A 292 5.82 47.75 9.08
C HIS A 292 6.99 47.07 8.29
N SER A 293 7.14 47.13 6.95
CA SER A 293 6.47 47.83 5.82
C SER A 293 6.54 47.00 4.49
N ASN A 294 6.36 47.64 3.31
CA ASN A 294 5.76 47.10 2.06
C ASN A 294 6.73 47.13 0.82
N LEU A 295 6.24 46.74 -0.39
CA LEU A 295 6.85 46.70 -1.76
C LEU A 295 7.79 45.49 -2.08
N GLY A 296 7.88 44.96 -3.32
CA GLY A 296 7.16 45.22 -4.59
C GLY A 296 7.82 44.52 -5.82
N GLU A 297 7.19 44.60 -7.01
CA GLU A 297 7.67 44.17 -8.37
C GLU A 297 7.66 42.65 -8.73
N LYS A 298 7.54 42.19 -9.99
CA LYS A 298 6.89 42.70 -11.24
C LYS A 298 6.65 41.53 -12.22
N THR A 299 5.77 41.72 -13.22
CA THR A 299 5.41 40.73 -14.25
C THR A 299 6.06 41.08 -15.60
N THR A 300 6.45 40.06 -16.40
CA THR A 300 6.78 40.25 -17.83
C THR A 300 6.15 39.14 -18.66
N VAL A 301 5.54 39.53 -19.79
CA VAL A 301 4.92 38.66 -20.79
C VAL A 301 5.69 38.82 -22.11
N LEU A 302 5.92 37.74 -22.84
CA LEU A 302 6.25 37.81 -24.27
C LEU A 302 5.44 36.78 -25.06
N SER A 303 4.93 37.25 -26.19
CA SER A 303 4.11 36.51 -27.16
C SER A 303 4.80 36.58 -28.52
N GLU A 304 4.90 35.46 -29.23
CA GLU A 304 5.29 35.48 -30.65
C GLU A 304 4.43 34.51 -31.47
N THR A 305 3.97 34.99 -32.61
CA THR A 305 3.15 34.29 -33.60
C THR A 305 4.02 33.74 -34.72
N VAL A 306 3.79 32.50 -35.15
CA VAL A 306 4.39 31.95 -36.38
C VAL A 306 3.30 31.43 -37.32
N THR A 307 3.48 31.71 -38.61
CA THR A 307 2.52 31.52 -39.70
C THR A 307 2.47 30.08 -40.25
N GLU A 308 1.34 29.73 -40.87
CA GLU A 308 1.08 28.41 -41.46
C GLU A 308 1.86 28.13 -42.76
N ASN A 309 2.23 26.87 -42.97
CA ASN A 309 2.35 26.23 -44.30
C ASN A 309 2.26 24.68 -44.18
N PHE A 310 1.54 24.03 -45.10
CA PHE A 310 1.30 22.57 -45.19
C PHE A 310 2.48 21.81 -45.86
N CYS A 311 2.66 20.47 -45.82
CA CYS A 311 2.27 19.33 -44.95
C CYS A 311 2.83 18.03 -45.59
N PRO A 312 3.19 16.97 -44.84
CA PRO A 312 2.90 15.60 -45.31
C PRO A 312 2.37 14.68 -44.19
N ASP A 313 1.05 14.56 -44.16
CA ASP A 313 0.21 13.84 -43.19
C ASP A 313 0.69 13.83 -41.72
N MET A 314 0.30 14.89 -41.02
CA MET A 314 0.36 15.04 -39.56
C MET A 314 -0.97 14.66 -38.86
N SER A 315 -1.94 14.06 -39.56
CA SER A 315 -3.30 13.84 -39.06
C SER A 315 -3.34 13.01 -37.78
N ILE A 316 -2.43 12.05 -37.62
CA ILE A 316 -2.43 11.15 -36.46
C ILE A 316 -2.13 11.88 -35.15
N PHE A 317 -1.18 12.82 -35.15
CA PHE A 317 -0.89 13.64 -33.97
C PHE A 317 -1.93 14.74 -33.72
N LYS A 318 -2.79 15.07 -34.70
CA LYS A 318 -4.00 15.88 -34.47
C LYS A 318 -5.08 15.11 -33.70
N LYS A 319 -5.04 13.77 -33.74
CA LYS A 319 -5.93 12.90 -32.94
C LYS A 319 -5.41 12.62 -31.53
N ILE A 320 -4.11 12.79 -31.28
CA ILE A 320 -3.49 12.61 -29.96
C ILE A 320 -3.37 13.95 -29.25
N SER A 321 -4.11 14.12 -28.17
CA SER A 321 -4.06 15.31 -27.30
C SER A 321 -3.45 14.98 -25.94
N ILE A 322 -2.83 15.96 -25.30
CA ILE A 322 -2.39 15.90 -23.90
C ILE A 322 -3.08 17.04 -23.17
N LEU A 323 -3.66 16.77 -22.01
CA LEU A 323 -4.49 17.70 -21.26
C LEU A 323 -4.10 17.70 -19.79
N GLN A 324 -4.01 18.87 -19.17
CA GLN A 324 -3.99 18.96 -17.71
C GLN A 324 -5.44 18.99 -17.19
N GLY A 325 -5.83 18.03 -16.36
CA GLY A 325 -7.19 17.94 -15.85
C GLY A 325 -7.53 16.64 -15.13
N ASP A 326 -8.78 16.55 -14.70
CA ASP A 326 -9.36 15.43 -13.95
C ASP A 326 -10.07 14.46 -14.91
N ILE A 327 -9.61 13.21 -14.97
CA ILE A 327 -10.15 12.16 -15.86
C ILE A 327 -11.62 11.84 -15.57
N THR A 328 -12.07 12.01 -14.33
CA THR A 328 -13.44 11.68 -13.91
C THR A 328 -14.48 12.67 -14.45
N LYS A 329 -14.04 13.84 -14.92
CA LYS A 329 -14.89 14.92 -15.44
C LYS A 329 -15.02 14.93 -16.97
N GLN A 330 -14.37 14.01 -17.67
CA GLN A 330 -14.28 14.03 -19.14
C GLN A 330 -15.55 13.51 -19.81
N GLN A 331 -16.18 14.35 -20.65
CA GLN A 331 -17.31 13.98 -21.50
C GLN A 331 -16.81 13.36 -22.80
N VAL A 332 -16.60 12.04 -22.78
CA VAL A 332 -16.07 11.23 -23.89
C VAL A 332 -16.80 9.88 -23.98
N ASP A 333 -16.55 9.08 -25.01
CA ASP A 333 -17.15 7.75 -25.10
C ASP A 333 -16.56 6.81 -24.04
N ALA A 334 -15.24 6.83 -23.83
CA ALA A 334 -14.58 5.98 -22.85
C ALA A 334 -13.45 6.68 -22.10
N ILE A 335 -13.30 6.35 -20.82
CA ILE A 335 -12.07 6.60 -20.06
C ILE A 335 -11.39 5.27 -19.74
N VAL A 336 -10.07 5.29 -19.62
CA VAL A 336 -9.27 4.13 -19.22
C VAL A 336 -8.97 4.22 -17.72
N ASN A 337 -9.16 3.10 -17.03
CA ASN A 337 -8.81 2.91 -15.64
C ASN A 337 -7.59 1.99 -15.55
N THR A 338 -6.46 2.53 -15.09
CA THR A 338 -5.24 1.78 -14.78
C THR A 338 -5.25 1.30 -13.33
N SER A 339 -5.38 -0.01 -13.13
CA SER A 339 -5.60 -0.63 -11.81
C SER A 339 -4.58 -1.74 -11.50
N ASP A 340 -4.74 -2.39 -10.35
CA ASP A 340 -4.11 -3.67 -10.03
C ASP A 340 -4.90 -4.87 -10.61
N LYS A 341 -4.39 -6.10 -10.44
CA LYS A 341 -5.02 -7.30 -10.98
C LYS A 341 -6.44 -7.58 -10.47
N MET A 342 -6.81 -7.06 -9.30
CA MET A 342 -8.14 -7.29 -8.71
C MET A 342 -9.17 -6.23 -9.08
N LEU A 343 -8.79 -5.21 -9.87
CA LEU A 343 -9.62 -4.03 -10.17
C LEU A 343 -10.14 -3.36 -8.88
N SER A 344 -9.27 -3.23 -7.88
CA SER A 344 -9.70 -3.07 -6.48
C SER A 344 -10.25 -1.70 -6.11
N GLY A 345 -9.99 -0.65 -6.91
CA GLY A 345 -10.39 0.73 -6.60
C GLY A 345 -9.60 1.33 -5.42
N THR A 346 -8.46 0.73 -5.04
CA THR A 346 -7.81 1.05 -3.76
C THR A 346 -6.82 2.21 -3.81
N ALA A 347 -6.37 2.68 -4.98
CA ALA A 347 -5.35 3.74 -5.09
C ALA A 347 -5.40 4.53 -6.41
N GLY A 348 -4.89 5.77 -6.38
CA GLY A 348 -4.66 6.62 -7.57
C GLY A 348 -5.90 6.81 -8.44
N VAL A 349 -5.67 6.91 -9.76
CA VAL A 349 -6.72 7.08 -10.78
C VAL A 349 -7.83 6.00 -10.71
N ASP A 350 -7.50 4.76 -10.34
CA ASP A 350 -8.51 3.70 -10.16
C ASP A 350 -9.48 4.02 -9.02
N ARG A 351 -8.97 4.52 -7.88
CA ARG A 351 -9.81 5.01 -6.78
C ARG A 351 -10.69 6.18 -7.22
N GLU A 352 -10.13 7.15 -7.94
CA GLU A 352 -10.87 8.32 -8.43
C GLU A 352 -11.99 7.93 -9.39
N ILE A 353 -11.70 7.09 -10.38
CA ILE A 353 -12.68 6.59 -11.36
C ILE A 353 -13.76 5.74 -10.67
N GLN A 354 -13.40 4.81 -9.77
CA GLN A 354 -14.38 3.98 -9.05
C GLN A 354 -15.18 4.75 -7.98
N ASN A 355 -14.65 5.87 -7.46
CA ASN A 355 -15.42 6.80 -6.64
C ASN A 355 -16.45 7.55 -7.50
N ALA A 356 -16.00 8.18 -8.59
CA ALA A 356 -16.84 9.01 -9.44
C ALA A 356 -17.90 8.21 -10.19
N GLY A 357 -17.61 6.97 -10.61
CA GLY A 357 -18.60 6.05 -11.20
C GLY A 357 -19.55 5.40 -10.19
N GLY A 358 -19.29 5.56 -8.89
CA GLY A 358 -20.17 5.12 -7.81
C GLY A 358 -20.23 3.61 -7.57
N LEU A 359 -21.17 3.21 -6.70
CA LEU A 359 -21.28 1.82 -6.21
C LEU A 359 -21.54 0.80 -7.33
N GLU A 360 -22.25 1.18 -8.39
CA GLU A 360 -22.54 0.26 -9.51
C GLU A 360 -21.32 -0.02 -10.39
N LEU A 361 -20.40 0.95 -10.54
CA LEU A 361 -19.09 0.71 -11.17
C LEU A 361 -18.27 -0.28 -10.34
N ARG A 362 -18.17 -0.06 -9.02
CA ARG A 362 -17.48 -0.99 -8.10
C ARG A 362 -18.04 -2.41 -8.16
N LYS A 363 -19.37 -2.56 -8.14
CA LYS A 363 -20.03 -3.87 -8.34
C LYS A 363 -19.72 -4.49 -9.70
N ALA A 364 -19.57 -3.68 -10.75
CA ALA A 364 -19.18 -4.16 -12.07
C ALA A 364 -17.72 -4.65 -12.09
N CYS A 365 -16.78 -3.92 -11.50
CA CYS A 365 -15.39 -4.35 -11.33
C CYS A 365 -15.29 -5.68 -10.58
N ILE A 366 -16.04 -5.85 -9.49
CA ILE A 366 -16.11 -7.11 -8.74
C ILE A 366 -16.62 -8.26 -9.64
N ARG A 367 -17.68 -8.03 -10.44
CA ARG A 367 -18.20 -9.03 -11.39
C ARG A 367 -17.24 -9.39 -12.53
N LEU A 368 -16.26 -8.55 -12.86
CA LEU A 368 -15.24 -8.88 -13.86
C LEU A 368 -14.23 -9.93 -13.38
N GLY A 369 -14.13 -10.20 -12.07
CA GLY A 369 -13.22 -11.19 -11.50
C GLY A 369 -11.73 -10.82 -11.66
N GLY A 370 -11.40 -9.52 -11.61
CA GLY A 370 -10.05 -9.02 -11.84
C GLY A 370 -9.67 -8.91 -13.33
N CYS A 371 -8.39 -8.66 -13.63
CA CYS A 371 -7.82 -8.50 -14.97
C CYS A 371 -6.32 -8.88 -14.92
N ASN A 372 -5.78 -9.66 -15.88
CA ASN A 372 -4.34 -9.92 -15.86
C ASN A 372 -3.54 -8.70 -16.30
N ILE A 373 -2.25 -8.67 -15.95
CA ILE A 373 -1.35 -7.60 -16.36
C ILE A 373 -1.28 -7.56 -17.89
N GLY A 374 -1.44 -6.38 -18.48
CA GLY A 374 -1.47 -6.19 -19.93
C GLY A 374 -2.82 -6.44 -20.60
N GLU A 375 -3.77 -7.12 -19.95
CA GLU A 375 -5.14 -7.29 -20.47
C GLU A 375 -6.00 -6.04 -20.26
N ALA A 376 -7.16 -5.99 -20.91
CA ALA A 376 -8.18 -4.99 -20.64
C ALA A 376 -9.59 -5.61 -20.63
N LYS A 377 -10.48 -5.07 -19.79
CA LYS A 377 -11.90 -5.42 -19.66
C LYS A 377 -12.74 -4.15 -19.63
N ILE A 378 -14.04 -4.22 -19.90
CA ILE A 378 -14.90 -3.03 -20.04
C ILE A 378 -16.14 -3.09 -19.14
N THR A 379 -16.55 -1.93 -18.64
CA THR A 379 -17.83 -1.71 -17.94
C THR A 379 -18.48 -0.39 -18.42
N LYS A 380 -19.73 -0.13 -18.05
CA LYS A 380 -20.38 1.18 -18.26
C LYS A 380 -19.74 2.26 -17.37
N GLY A 381 -19.88 3.53 -17.73
CA GLY A 381 -19.44 4.67 -16.91
C GLY A 381 -20.24 4.89 -15.62
N TYR A 382 -21.49 4.43 -15.57
CA TYR A 382 -22.43 4.67 -14.47
C TYR A 382 -22.58 6.16 -14.14
N ASN A 383 -22.04 6.63 -13.02
CA ASN A 383 -22.13 8.04 -12.61
C ASN A 383 -21.09 8.95 -13.30
N LEU A 384 -20.13 8.40 -14.06
CA LEU A 384 -19.16 9.17 -14.83
C LEU A 384 -19.84 9.84 -16.05
N PRO A 385 -19.35 11.01 -16.51
CA PRO A 385 -19.81 11.62 -17.76
C PRO A 385 -19.44 10.81 -19.01
N ALA A 386 -18.49 9.87 -18.89
CA ALA A 386 -18.11 8.97 -19.97
C ALA A 386 -19.05 7.76 -20.06
N LYS A 387 -19.31 7.24 -21.27
CA LYS A 387 -20.25 6.12 -21.47
C LYS A 387 -19.68 4.77 -21.00
N TRP A 388 -18.37 4.59 -21.11
CA TRP A 388 -17.65 3.35 -20.79
C TRP A 388 -16.40 3.60 -19.92
N VAL A 389 -16.03 2.59 -19.14
CA VAL A 389 -14.72 2.49 -18.48
C VAL A 389 -14.01 1.24 -18.99
N ILE A 390 -12.82 1.41 -19.54
CA ILE A 390 -11.94 0.31 -19.94
C ILE A 390 -10.89 0.13 -18.84
N HIS A 391 -10.96 -0.98 -18.12
CA HIS A 391 -10.07 -1.32 -17.01
C HIS A 391 -8.89 -2.14 -17.52
N THR A 392 -7.66 -1.77 -17.15
CA THR A 392 -6.45 -2.53 -17.48
C THR A 392 -5.56 -2.66 -16.25
N ALA A 393 -4.96 -3.84 -16.04
CA ALA A 393 -4.05 -4.05 -14.94
C ALA A 393 -2.60 -3.76 -15.37
N ILE A 394 -1.99 -2.78 -14.72
CA ILE A 394 -0.63 -2.32 -15.03
C ILE A 394 0.44 -3.11 -14.25
N PRO A 395 1.65 -3.32 -14.82
CA PRO A 395 2.75 -3.99 -14.12
C PRO A 395 3.20 -3.23 -12.86
N LEU A 396 3.99 -3.91 -12.02
CA LEU A 396 4.82 -3.27 -10.99
C LEU A 396 6.23 -3.14 -11.57
N TRP A 397 6.89 -1.99 -11.36
CA TRP A 397 8.22 -1.73 -11.90
C TRP A 397 9.31 -2.06 -10.88
N PHE A 398 10.42 -2.65 -11.35
CA PHE A 398 11.55 -3.05 -10.50
C PHE A 398 12.85 -2.95 -11.31
N GLY A 399 13.49 -1.79 -11.29
CA GLY A 399 14.69 -1.51 -12.10
C GLY A 399 14.37 -1.42 -13.59
N GLU A 400 15.38 -1.64 -14.44
CA GLU A 400 15.20 -1.73 -15.89
C GLU A 400 14.93 -3.17 -16.30
N ASN A 401 13.71 -3.47 -16.74
CA ASN A 401 13.34 -4.80 -17.24
C ASN A 401 12.47 -4.70 -18.50
N SER A 402 12.94 -5.28 -19.61
CA SER A 402 12.24 -5.31 -20.90
C SER A 402 10.86 -5.98 -20.87
N GLU A 403 10.60 -6.85 -19.90
CA GLU A 403 9.30 -7.49 -19.73
C GLU A 403 8.25 -6.52 -19.13
N GLN A 404 8.67 -5.56 -18.32
CA GLN A 404 7.78 -4.53 -17.77
C GLN A 404 7.38 -3.53 -18.87
N ASP A 405 8.31 -3.19 -19.78
CA ASP A 405 8.03 -2.41 -20.99
C ASP A 405 6.98 -3.10 -21.88
N LYS A 406 7.18 -4.40 -22.18
CA LYS A 406 6.25 -5.20 -22.99
C LYS A 406 4.85 -5.28 -22.36
N ASN A 407 4.77 -5.45 -21.05
CA ASN A 407 3.51 -5.49 -20.32
C ASN A 407 2.78 -4.14 -20.33
N LEU A 408 3.51 -3.02 -20.18
CA LEU A 408 2.93 -1.68 -20.27
C LEU A 408 2.41 -1.39 -21.68
N ALA A 409 3.21 -1.69 -22.70
CA ALA A 409 2.81 -1.61 -24.10
C ALA A 409 1.54 -2.44 -24.39
N GLN A 410 1.47 -3.65 -23.82
CA GLN A 410 0.31 -4.51 -23.96
C GLN A 410 -0.96 -3.92 -23.32
N CYS A 411 -0.85 -3.20 -22.19
CA CYS A 411 -2.00 -2.50 -21.58
C CYS A 411 -2.66 -1.53 -22.58
N TYR A 412 -1.85 -0.72 -23.27
CA TYR A 412 -2.33 0.22 -24.29
C TYR A 412 -3.00 -0.50 -25.47
N ARG A 413 -2.33 -1.51 -26.04
CA ARG A 413 -2.89 -2.31 -27.14
C ARG A 413 -4.22 -2.97 -26.77
N SER A 414 -4.29 -3.60 -25.59
CA SER A 414 -5.52 -4.24 -25.11
C SER A 414 -6.65 -3.23 -24.93
N CYS A 415 -6.38 -2.04 -24.36
CA CYS A 415 -7.39 -1.00 -24.22
C CYS A 415 -7.94 -0.51 -25.57
N LEU A 416 -7.05 -0.28 -26.55
CA LEU A 416 -7.42 0.19 -27.89
C LEU A 416 -8.17 -0.89 -28.69
N ASN A 417 -7.79 -2.15 -28.54
CA ASN A 417 -8.51 -3.29 -29.13
C ASN A 417 -9.91 -3.46 -28.54
N VAL A 418 -10.07 -3.29 -27.22
CA VAL A 418 -11.39 -3.27 -26.57
C VAL A 418 -12.21 -2.09 -27.07
N ALA A 419 -11.63 -0.89 -27.18
CA ALA A 419 -12.32 0.28 -27.69
C ALA A 419 -12.85 0.08 -29.12
N ALA A 420 -12.06 -0.55 -30.00
CA ALA A 420 -12.43 -0.85 -31.39
C ALA A 420 -13.58 -1.87 -31.54
N GLN A 421 -13.88 -2.66 -30.51
CA GLN A 421 -14.99 -3.63 -30.51
C GLN A 421 -16.33 -3.00 -30.05
N HIS A 422 -16.33 -1.71 -29.75
CA HIS A 422 -17.46 -0.97 -29.18
C HIS A 422 -17.69 0.36 -29.91
N PRO A 423 -18.86 1.01 -29.75
CA PRO A 423 -19.12 2.33 -30.32
C PRO A 423 -18.41 3.44 -29.52
N ILE A 424 -17.07 3.38 -29.50
CA ILE A 424 -16.17 4.30 -28.82
C ILE A 424 -15.33 4.98 -29.89
N ARG A 425 -15.43 6.31 -30.02
CA ARG A 425 -14.63 7.10 -30.99
C ARG A 425 -13.70 8.09 -30.29
N THR A 426 -14.01 8.43 -29.03
CA THR A 426 -13.19 9.27 -28.16
C THR A 426 -12.79 8.51 -26.90
N ILE A 427 -11.48 8.39 -26.65
CA ILE A 427 -10.92 7.67 -25.50
C ILE A 427 -9.91 8.53 -24.73
N VAL A 428 -9.99 8.50 -23.40
CA VAL A 428 -9.05 9.20 -22.51
C VAL A 428 -8.24 8.17 -21.72
N PHE A 429 -6.92 8.21 -21.86
CA PHE A 429 -5.98 7.52 -20.98
C PHE A 429 -5.51 8.47 -19.87
N PRO A 430 -5.32 7.98 -18.63
CA PRO A 430 -4.52 8.72 -17.67
C PRO A 430 -3.08 8.79 -18.20
N ALA A 431 -2.51 10.00 -18.24
CA ALA A 431 -1.08 10.17 -18.40
C ALA A 431 -0.43 9.60 -17.13
N ILE A 432 0.28 8.49 -17.32
CA ILE A 432 0.60 7.56 -16.24
C ILE A 432 1.59 8.18 -15.24
N ASP A 433 1.09 8.48 -14.04
CA ASP A 433 1.90 8.76 -12.86
C ASP A 433 2.24 7.45 -12.13
N ILE A 434 3.50 7.02 -12.22
CA ILE A 434 3.99 5.83 -11.51
C ILE A 434 5.32 6.14 -10.81
N GLU A 435 5.40 7.24 -10.07
CA GLU A 435 6.33 7.28 -8.92
C GLU A 435 5.92 6.24 -7.85
N ILE A 436 4.65 5.82 -7.81
CA ILE A 436 4.12 4.84 -6.84
C ILE A 436 4.63 3.40 -7.10
N ARG A 437 4.97 3.04 -8.35
CA ARG A 437 5.47 1.69 -8.69
C ARG A 437 6.86 1.67 -9.34
N GLY A 438 7.56 2.81 -9.42
CA GLY A 438 8.97 2.88 -9.83
C GLY A 438 9.25 2.98 -11.34
N LEU A 439 8.30 3.44 -12.14
CA LEU A 439 8.42 3.55 -13.60
C LEU A 439 8.92 4.96 -14.00
N PRO A 440 10.01 5.08 -14.77
CA PRO A 440 10.46 6.37 -15.30
C PRO A 440 9.39 7.06 -16.17
N ILE A 441 8.98 8.27 -15.78
CA ILE A 441 7.88 9.02 -16.41
C ILE A 441 8.12 9.21 -17.92
N GLU A 442 9.32 9.65 -18.32
CA GLU A 442 9.68 9.84 -19.75
C GLU A 442 9.51 8.54 -20.55
N LYS A 443 10.02 7.41 -20.02
CA LYS A 443 9.91 6.10 -20.68
C LYS A 443 8.45 5.66 -20.82
N SER A 444 7.64 5.91 -19.80
CA SER A 444 6.19 5.62 -19.83
C SER A 444 5.46 6.40 -20.91
N ALA A 445 5.77 7.70 -21.05
CA ALA A 445 5.17 8.59 -22.03
C ALA A 445 5.55 8.17 -23.46
N ILE A 446 6.81 7.80 -23.69
CA ILE A 446 7.28 7.30 -24.98
C ILE A 446 6.54 6.02 -25.37
N ILE A 447 6.47 5.02 -24.49
CA ILE A 447 5.75 3.76 -24.76
C ILE A 447 4.26 4.04 -25.07
N ALA A 448 3.61 4.88 -24.26
CA ALA A 448 2.22 5.24 -24.40
C ALA A 448 1.90 5.89 -25.76
N LEU A 449 2.70 6.89 -26.14
CA LEU A 449 2.51 7.67 -27.36
C LEU A 449 2.81 6.82 -28.62
N LEU A 450 3.82 5.95 -28.57
CA LEU A 450 4.15 5.06 -29.69
C LEU A 450 3.06 4.01 -29.93
N GLU A 451 2.58 3.32 -28.89
CA GLU A 451 1.53 2.30 -29.06
C GLU A 451 0.19 2.91 -29.54
N VAL A 452 -0.15 4.12 -29.06
CA VAL A 452 -1.32 4.87 -29.56
C VAL A 452 -1.13 5.30 -31.02
N LYS A 453 0.02 5.88 -31.38
CA LYS A 453 0.34 6.26 -32.77
C LYS A 453 0.22 5.06 -33.69
N ASP A 454 0.92 3.96 -33.39
CA ASP A 454 0.98 2.77 -34.24
C ASP A 454 -0.38 2.06 -34.36
N PHE A 455 -1.22 2.13 -33.33
CA PHE A 455 -2.60 1.66 -33.42
C PHE A 455 -3.44 2.54 -34.33
N LEU A 456 -3.38 3.87 -34.16
CA LEU A 456 -4.16 4.82 -34.95
C LEU A 456 -3.76 4.80 -36.43
N GLU A 457 -2.47 4.65 -36.75
CA GLU A 457 -1.98 4.50 -38.14
C GLU A 457 -2.60 3.28 -38.83
N LYS A 458 -2.75 2.16 -38.10
CA LYS A 458 -3.35 0.92 -38.61
C LYS A 458 -4.89 0.96 -38.63
N ASN A 459 -5.51 1.79 -37.80
CA ASN A 459 -6.96 1.78 -37.51
C ASN A 459 -7.60 3.18 -37.61
N ASN A 460 -7.15 4.01 -38.56
CA ASN A 460 -7.43 5.45 -38.57
C ASN A 460 -8.92 5.83 -38.66
N SER A 461 -9.82 4.94 -39.09
CA SER A 461 -11.27 5.21 -39.13
C SER A 461 -11.99 4.97 -37.79
N LEU A 462 -11.44 4.12 -36.91
CA LEU A 462 -12.14 3.63 -35.72
C LEU A 462 -12.17 4.67 -34.59
N ILE A 463 -11.01 5.24 -34.26
CA ILE A 463 -10.85 6.24 -33.19
C ILE A 463 -10.61 7.62 -33.80
N GLU A 464 -11.42 8.59 -33.37
CA GLU A 464 -11.30 10.01 -33.75
C GLU A 464 -10.35 10.78 -32.86
N ARG A 465 -10.29 10.44 -31.56
CA ARG A 465 -9.42 11.15 -30.60
C ARG A 465 -8.97 10.26 -29.45
N VAL A 466 -7.69 10.37 -29.13
CA VAL A 466 -7.06 9.80 -27.93
C VAL A 466 -6.50 10.96 -27.11
N ILE A 467 -6.83 11.02 -25.82
CA ILE A 467 -6.40 12.07 -24.91
C ILE A 467 -5.59 11.44 -23.78
N PHE A 468 -4.40 11.96 -23.50
CA PHE A 468 -3.65 11.68 -22.28
C PHE A 468 -3.93 12.77 -21.25
N ILE A 469 -4.36 12.42 -20.04
CA ILE A 469 -4.78 13.40 -19.02
C ILE A 469 -4.12 13.18 -17.65
N THR A 470 -3.68 14.26 -17.00
CA THR A 470 -3.20 14.24 -15.61
C THR A 470 -3.48 15.56 -14.92
N VAL A 471 -3.64 15.56 -13.60
CA VAL A 471 -3.70 16.79 -12.80
C VAL A 471 -2.31 17.40 -12.55
N ASP A 472 -1.25 16.59 -12.64
CA ASP A 472 0.13 17.01 -12.33
C ASP A 472 0.81 17.71 -13.52
N LEU A 473 1.32 18.92 -13.26
CA LEU A 473 1.95 19.77 -14.28
C LEU A 473 3.31 19.22 -14.78
N LYS A 474 4.09 18.54 -13.93
CA LYS A 474 5.38 17.94 -14.34
C LYS A 474 5.13 16.78 -15.29
N ILE A 475 4.12 15.95 -15.01
CA ILE A 475 3.76 14.80 -15.84
C ILE A 475 3.16 15.28 -17.17
N TYR A 476 2.28 16.29 -17.13
CA TYR A 476 1.80 16.97 -18.33
C TYR A 476 2.97 17.44 -19.22
N ASN A 477 3.94 18.17 -18.64
CA ASN A 477 5.12 18.63 -19.37
C ASN A 477 5.93 17.46 -19.96
N LYS A 478 6.17 16.38 -19.21
CA LYS A 478 6.91 15.22 -19.69
C LYS A 478 6.21 14.47 -20.83
N TYR A 479 4.88 14.41 -20.83
CA TYR A 479 4.12 13.87 -21.96
C TYR A 479 4.21 14.80 -23.19
N CYS A 480 4.20 16.13 -22.99
CA CYS A 480 4.37 17.09 -24.08
C CYS A 480 5.76 17.00 -24.72
N GLU A 481 6.83 17.00 -23.90
CA GLU A 481 8.22 16.77 -24.35
C GLU A 481 8.35 15.45 -25.13
N ALA A 482 7.78 14.35 -24.63
CA ALA A 482 7.82 13.05 -25.31
C ALA A 482 7.08 13.06 -26.66
N ARG A 483 5.94 13.76 -26.76
CA ARG A 483 5.18 13.91 -28.01
C ARG A 483 5.97 14.69 -29.05
N GLU A 484 6.56 15.82 -28.67
CA GLU A 484 7.39 16.64 -29.57
C GLU A 484 8.62 15.85 -30.05
N LYS A 485 9.30 15.13 -29.16
CA LYS A 485 10.42 14.24 -29.48
C LYS A 485 10.04 13.17 -30.51
N ILE A 486 8.88 12.51 -30.36
CA ILE A 486 8.42 11.49 -31.31
C ILE A 486 7.99 12.12 -32.65
N GLN A 487 7.36 13.30 -32.64
CA GLN A 487 6.99 14.04 -33.85
C GLN A 487 8.23 14.37 -34.69
N ASN A 488 9.25 14.97 -34.07
CA ASN A 488 10.51 15.33 -34.73
C ASN A 488 11.24 14.10 -35.30
N LEU A 489 11.25 12.97 -34.58
CA LEU A 489 11.81 11.71 -35.08
C LEU A 489 11.06 11.18 -36.33
N CYS A 490 9.73 11.26 -36.34
CA CYS A 490 8.92 10.85 -37.49
C CYS A 490 9.17 11.73 -38.72
N GLU A 491 9.44 13.03 -38.53
CA GLU A 491 9.79 13.95 -39.62
C GLU A 491 11.16 13.61 -40.22
N ILE A 492 12.17 13.37 -39.38
CA ILE A 492 13.51 12.95 -39.81
C ILE A 492 13.45 11.63 -40.60
N GLU A 493 12.68 10.64 -40.13
CA GLU A 493 12.48 9.39 -40.85
C GLU A 493 11.81 9.57 -42.22
N LYS A 494 10.78 10.42 -42.30
CA LYS A 494 10.09 10.73 -43.58
C LYS A 494 11.06 11.39 -44.56
N LEU A 495 11.84 12.37 -44.12
CA LEU A 495 12.86 13.05 -44.93
C LEU A 495 13.95 12.07 -45.42
N GLY A 496 14.45 11.19 -44.54
CA GLY A 496 15.42 10.15 -44.92
C GLY A 496 14.87 9.17 -45.96
N LYS A 497 13.61 8.75 -45.82
CA LYS A 497 12.92 7.88 -46.79
C LYS A 497 12.69 8.59 -48.13
N GLN A 498 12.37 9.88 -48.15
CA GLN A 498 12.22 10.69 -49.38
C GLN A 498 13.56 10.92 -50.10
N ASN A 499 14.65 11.17 -49.37
CA ASN A 499 15.99 11.33 -49.94
C ASN A 499 16.48 10.00 -50.57
N ASN A 500 16.31 8.88 -49.88
CA ASN A 500 16.67 7.56 -50.44
C ASN A 500 15.81 7.18 -51.66
N ALA A 501 14.53 7.57 -51.70
CA ALA A 501 13.68 7.37 -52.87
C ALA A 501 14.13 8.23 -54.07
N THR A 502 14.50 9.49 -53.85
CA THR A 502 14.99 10.38 -54.92
C THR A 502 16.40 10.02 -55.42
N GLU A 503 17.28 9.48 -54.58
CA GLU A 503 18.55 8.90 -55.03
C GLU A 503 18.35 7.62 -55.86
N ASN A 504 17.43 6.73 -55.47
CA ASN A 504 17.14 5.54 -56.26
C ASN A 504 16.53 5.89 -57.63
N VAL A 505 15.63 6.88 -57.71
CA VAL A 505 15.11 7.39 -59.00
C VAL A 505 16.25 8.00 -59.86
N ARG A 506 17.20 8.72 -59.26
CA ARG A 506 18.38 9.25 -59.97
C ARG A 506 19.36 8.15 -60.42
N ARG A 507 19.41 7.00 -59.74
CA ARG A 507 20.21 5.83 -60.16
C ARG A 507 19.53 5.00 -61.25
N THR A 508 18.20 4.90 -61.27
CA THR A 508 17.47 4.17 -62.32
C THR A 508 17.20 5.01 -63.57
N GLY A 509 17.31 6.34 -63.49
CA GLY A 509 17.18 7.26 -64.63
C GLY A 509 18.47 7.51 -65.44
N LYS A 510 19.53 6.72 -65.22
CA LYS A 510 20.76 6.69 -66.03
C LYS A 510 21.09 5.25 -66.44
N GLY A 511 20.23 4.69 -67.28
CA GLY A 511 20.42 3.43 -68.01
C GLY A 511 20.06 3.66 -69.47
#